data_AF-A0A9D6SFS4-F1
#
_entry.id   AF-A0A9D6SFS4-F1
#
_cell.length_a   1.000
_cell.length_b   1.000
_cell.length_c   1.000
_cell.angle_alpha   90.00
_cell.angle_beta   90.00
_cell.angle_gamma   90.00
#
_symmetry.space_group_name_H-M   'P 1'
#
loop_
_entity.id
_entity.type
_entity.pdbx_description
1 polymer ?
#
loop_
_entity_poly.entity_id
_entity_poly.type
_entity_poly.pdbx_seq_one_letter_code
_entity_poly.pdbx_strand_id
1 'polypeptide(L)'
;MPELPKRKVGIIACSGEELPEGTVTRLAALRVLESLRPHKTVTICLPLFLAGGEADRAFARFYPTIAVDGCEKRCAARGTEMYSGRPAVSIVVRNGGVAASAGLGSARHLNTAGMQVVSETADQVARHVDELLDRKWDRRSEKRRVDSPPQESFPQISVPCSCASSIPVGKVQFAGHEVALVGLPLIFAELREAGKPPSDQTKSELLQAVKIYNSIRAEEDAACAEAVLKEYETFCREGH
;
A
#
# COMPACT_ATOMS: atom_id res chain seq x y z
N MET A 1 5.75 -8.87 21.64
CA MET A 1 4.98 -8.03 20.69
C MET A 1 4.96 -8.72 19.33
N PRO A 2 3.80 -8.87 18.68
CA PRO A 2 3.74 -9.39 17.31
C PRO A 2 4.48 -8.46 16.35
N GLU A 3 5.47 -9.00 15.62
CA GLU A 3 6.27 -8.22 14.69
C GLU A 3 5.46 -7.85 13.45
N LEU A 4 5.50 -6.57 13.10
CA LEU A 4 4.90 -6.07 11.87
C LEU A 4 5.93 -6.19 10.73
N PRO A 5 5.50 -6.42 9.47
CA PRO A 5 6.41 -6.56 8.35
C PRO A 5 7.32 -5.33 8.17
N LYS A 6 8.50 -5.57 7.56
CA LYS A 6 9.41 -4.50 7.13
C LYS A 6 8.62 -3.44 6.34
N ARG A 7 8.74 -2.17 6.75
CA ARG A 7 8.12 -1.04 6.06
C ARG A 7 8.58 -1.02 4.60
N LYS A 8 7.62 -1.04 3.67
CA LYS A 8 7.83 -0.84 2.24
C LYS A 8 7.05 0.39 1.77
N VAL A 9 7.46 0.97 0.65
CA VAL A 9 6.74 2.05 -0.02
C VAL A 9 6.10 1.51 -1.30
N GLY A 10 4.80 1.76 -1.46
CA GLY A 10 4.05 1.43 -2.66
C GLY A 10 4.28 2.48 -3.74
N ILE A 11 4.38 2.06 -5.00
CA ILE A 11 4.45 2.94 -6.15
C ILE A 11 3.32 2.52 -7.08
N ILE A 12 2.35 3.41 -7.30
CA ILE A 12 1.25 3.20 -8.23
C ILE A 12 1.43 4.15 -9.41
N ALA A 13 1.77 3.58 -10.56
CA ALA A 13 1.90 4.33 -11.80
C ALA A 13 0.57 4.33 -12.57
N CYS A 14 0.24 5.43 -13.24
CA CYS A 14 -0.90 5.45 -14.14
C CYS A 14 -0.70 4.48 -15.32
N SER A 15 -1.79 3.91 -15.85
CA SER A 15 -1.72 2.99 -17.00
C SER A 15 -1.14 3.66 -18.24
N GLY A 16 -1.41 4.95 -18.42
CA GLY A 16 -0.66 5.76 -19.39
C GLY A 16 -0.82 5.35 -20.85
N GLU A 17 -1.93 4.71 -21.18
CA GLU A 17 -2.08 3.93 -22.42
C GLU A 17 -2.12 4.78 -23.69
N GLU A 18 -2.45 6.07 -23.56
CA GLU A 18 -2.68 6.98 -24.68
C GLU A 18 -1.60 8.06 -24.84
N LEU A 19 -0.65 8.17 -23.89
CA LEU A 19 0.29 9.30 -23.82
C LEU A 19 1.73 8.85 -23.49
N PRO A 20 2.77 9.47 -24.10
CA PRO A 20 4.17 9.19 -23.78
C PRO A 20 4.51 9.34 -22.29
N GLU A 21 3.95 10.34 -21.61
CA GLU A 21 4.11 10.59 -20.18
C GLU A 21 3.64 9.40 -19.34
N GLY A 22 2.63 8.68 -19.83
CA GLY A 22 2.14 7.46 -19.24
C GLY A 22 3.12 6.28 -19.33
N THR A 23 3.96 6.26 -20.35
CA THR A 23 5.09 5.32 -20.44
C THR A 23 6.24 5.75 -19.55
N VAL A 24 6.46 7.06 -19.41
CA VAL A 24 7.42 7.60 -18.45
C VAL A 24 7.09 7.15 -17.03
N THR A 25 5.83 7.24 -16.58
CA THR A 25 5.46 6.81 -15.21
C THR A 25 5.77 5.33 -14.96
N ARG A 26 5.41 4.45 -15.90
CA ARG A 26 5.59 3.00 -15.78
C ARG A 26 7.08 2.62 -15.77
N LEU A 27 7.88 3.20 -16.68
CA LEU A 27 9.32 2.94 -16.73
C LEU A 27 10.05 3.54 -15.53
N ALA A 28 9.63 4.70 -15.03
CA ALA A 28 10.18 5.29 -13.82
C ALA A 28 9.91 4.42 -12.59
N ALA A 29 8.66 3.95 -12.43
CA ALA A 29 8.30 3.02 -11.35
C ALA A 29 9.10 1.71 -11.44
N LEU A 30 9.26 1.14 -12.64
CA LEU A 30 10.05 -0.06 -12.87
C LEU A 30 11.53 0.15 -12.49
N ARG A 31 12.15 1.25 -12.93
CA ARG A 31 13.53 1.60 -12.60
C ARG A 31 13.74 1.75 -11.08
N VAL A 32 12.78 2.34 -10.37
CA VAL A 32 12.86 2.44 -8.91
C VAL A 32 12.79 1.06 -8.26
N LEU A 33 11.87 0.21 -8.73
CA LEU A 33 11.67 -1.14 -8.21
C LEU A 33 12.90 -2.04 -8.43
N GLU A 34 13.46 -2.03 -9.63
CA GLU A 34 14.52 -2.96 -10.03
C GLU A 34 15.92 -2.46 -9.73
N SER A 35 16.18 -1.15 -9.85
CA SER A 35 17.53 -0.59 -9.82
C SER A 35 17.79 0.32 -8.61
N LEU A 36 16.89 1.27 -8.32
CA LEU A 36 17.21 2.30 -7.33
C LEU A 36 16.95 1.85 -5.89
N ARG A 37 15.79 1.26 -5.61
CA ARG A 37 15.37 0.88 -4.24
C ARG A 37 14.82 -0.55 -4.21
N PRO A 38 15.58 -1.55 -4.69
CA PRO A 38 15.14 -2.94 -4.64
C PRO A 38 14.84 -3.35 -3.20
N HIS A 39 13.82 -4.20 -3.04
CA HIS A 39 13.32 -4.74 -1.76
C HIS A 39 12.71 -3.73 -0.78
N LYS A 40 12.88 -2.42 -1.02
CA LYS A 40 12.28 -1.33 -0.23
C LYS A 40 10.96 -0.82 -0.81
N THR A 41 10.71 -1.11 -2.08
CA THR A 41 9.53 -0.66 -2.81
C THR A 41 8.69 -1.84 -3.30
N VAL A 42 7.45 -1.54 -3.64
CA VAL A 42 6.49 -2.45 -4.26
C VAL A 42 5.76 -1.68 -5.36
N THR A 43 5.55 -2.31 -6.51
CA THR A 43 4.68 -1.74 -7.54
C THR A 43 3.22 -2.17 -7.35
N ILE A 44 2.30 -1.24 -7.54
CA ILE A 44 0.86 -1.47 -7.50
C ILE A 44 0.32 -1.33 -8.92
N CYS A 45 -0.37 -2.37 -9.40
CA CYS A 45 -0.96 -2.38 -10.72
C CYS A 45 -2.27 -1.59 -10.71
N LEU A 46 -2.27 -0.37 -11.28
CA LEU A 46 -3.48 0.47 -11.29
C LEU A 46 -4.71 -0.24 -11.87
N PRO A 47 -4.66 -0.95 -13.01
CA PRO A 47 -5.82 -1.70 -13.51
C PRO A 47 -6.40 -2.70 -12.51
N LEU A 48 -5.56 -3.53 -11.88
CA LEU A 48 -6.02 -4.52 -10.89
C LEU A 48 -6.53 -3.83 -9.62
N PHE A 49 -5.85 -2.78 -9.18
CA PHE A 49 -6.26 -1.96 -8.04
C PHE A 49 -7.66 -1.38 -8.25
N LEU A 50 -7.95 -0.84 -9.44
CA LEU A 50 -9.27 -0.33 -9.80
C LEU A 50 -10.31 -1.45 -9.91
N ALA A 51 -9.92 -2.62 -10.43
CA ALA A 51 -10.79 -3.80 -10.58
C ALA A 51 -11.14 -4.53 -9.27
N GLY A 52 -10.61 -4.09 -8.12
CA GLY A 52 -10.92 -4.71 -6.83
C GLY A 52 -9.82 -5.60 -6.26
N GLY A 53 -8.56 -5.45 -6.71
CA GLY A 53 -7.42 -6.16 -6.13
C GLY A 53 -7.26 -5.88 -4.64
N GLU A 54 -7.83 -6.75 -3.80
CA GLU A 54 -7.91 -6.58 -2.34
C GLU A 54 -6.51 -6.43 -1.71
N ALA A 55 -5.55 -7.23 -2.16
CA ALA A 55 -4.17 -7.16 -1.69
C ALA A 55 -3.53 -5.79 -1.99
N ASP A 56 -3.63 -5.28 -3.22
CA ASP A 56 -3.03 -3.99 -3.57
C ASP A 56 -3.71 -2.81 -2.85
N ARG A 57 -5.03 -2.90 -2.67
CA ARG A 57 -5.80 -1.90 -1.89
C ARG A 57 -5.44 -1.90 -0.42
N ALA A 58 -5.33 -3.08 0.18
CA ALA A 58 -4.89 -3.23 1.56
C ALA A 58 -3.45 -2.70 1.72
N PHE A 59 -2.56 -2.98 0.76
CA PHE A 59 -1.19 -2.47 0.79
C PHE A 59 -1.20 -0.95 0.86
N ALA A 60 -1.89 -0.29 -0.08
CA ALA A 60 -1.90 1.17 -0.17
C ALA A 60 -2.57 1.86 1.04
N ARG A 61 -3.39 1.12 1.81
CA ARG A 61 -4.03 1.60 3.03
C ARG A 61 -3.06 1.62 4.20
N PHE A 62 -2.27 0.57 4.35
CA PHE A 62 -1.41 0.36 5.51
C PHE A 62 0.02 0.85 5.31
N TYR A 63 0.46 0.99 4.06
CA TYR A 63 1.81 1.41 3.70
C TYR A 63 1.79 2.71 2.90
N PRO A 64 2.79 3.59 3.09
CA PRO A 64 2.91 4.82 2.33
C PRO A 64 2.98 4.49 0.84
N THR A 65 2.15 5.17 0.05
CA THR A 65 2.04 4.94 -1.40
C THR A 65 2.27 6.24 -2.16
N ILE A 66 3.17 6.19 -3.14
CA ILE A 66 3.48 7.26 -4.08
C ILE A 66 2.67 7.02 -5.36
N ALA A 67 1.82 7.97 -5.72
CA ALA A 67 1.12 7.97 -6.99
C ALA A 67 1.91 8.75 -8.05
N VAL A 68 2.13 8.13 -9.21
CA VAL A 68 2.86 8.73 -10.34
C VAL A 68 1.94 8.75 -11.58
N ASP A 69 1.55 9.95 -11.99
CA ASP A 69 0.55 10.18 -13.04
C ASP A 69 1.16 10.89 -14.26
N GLY A 70 0.79 10.45 -15.45
CA GLY A 70 1.27 11.04 -16.71
C GLY A 70 0.48 12.28 -17.15
N CYS A 71 -0.63 12.61 -16.48
CA CYS A 71 -1.43 13.80 -16.78
C CYS A 71 -2.23 14.26 -15.56
N GLU A 72 -2.82 15.45 -15.66
CA GLU A 72 -3.60 16.07 -14.56
C GLU A 72 -4.95 15.36 -14.28
N LYS A 73 -5.33 14.33 -15.05
CA LYS A 73 -6.46 13.46 -14.69
C LYS A 73 -6.20 12.68 -13.40
N ARG A 74 -4.92 12.43 -13.07
CA ARG A 74 -4.45 11.84 -11.81
C ARG A 74 -5.11 10.49 -11.47
N CYS A 75 -5.21 9.60 -12.45
CA CYS A 75 -5.92 8.33 -12.29
C CYS A 75 -5.35 7.48 -11.14
N ALA A 76 -4.01 7.45 -10.98
CA ALA A 76 -3.35 6.70 -9.92
C ALA A 76 -3.62 7.32 -8.55
N ALA A 77 -3.46 8.64 -8.41
CA ALA A 77 -3.71 9.32 -7.14
C ALA A 77 -5.18 9.23 -6.73
N ARG A 78 -6.11 9.49 -7.65
CA ARG A 78 -7.56 9.43 -7.40
C ARG A 78 -8.04 8.04 -7.07
N GLY A 79 -7.54 7.03 -7.80
CA GLY A 79 -7.84 5.63 -7.50
C GLY A 79 -7.39 5.28 -6.08
N THR A 80 -6.14 5.61 -5.74
CA THR A 80 -5.58 5.38 -4.40
C THR A 80 -6.42 6.05 -3.32
N GLU A 81 -6.75 7.33 -3.50
CA GLU A 81 -7.58 8.08 -2.54
C GLU A 81 -8.95 7.46 -2.33
N MET A 82 -9.60 7.06 -3.42
CA MET A 82 -10.94 6.46 -3.40
C MET A 82 -10.99 5.13 -2.65
N TYR A 83 -9.98 4.27 -2.82
CA TYR A 83 -10.05 2.87 -2.34
C TYR A 83 -9.16 2.57 -1.12
N SER A 84 -8.14 3.39 -0.89
CA SER A 84 -7.11 3.13 0.13
C SER A 84 -6.71 4.36 0.95
N GLY A 85 -7.26 5.54 0.65
CA GLY A 85 -6.92 6.79 1.30
C GLY A 85 -5.85 7.59 0.55
N ARG A 86 -5.60 8.82 1.01
CA ARG A 86 -4.76 9.77 0.28
C ARG A 86 -3.33 9.22 0.09
N PRO A 87 -2.77 9.23 -1.14
CA PRO A 87 -1.39 8.84 -1.36
C PRO A 87 -0.45 9.76 -0.58
N ALA A 88 0.66 9.19 -0.09
CA ALA A 88 1.67 9.91 0.68
C ALA A 88 2.34 11.01 -0.16
N VAL A 89 2.52 10.75 -1.45
CA VAL A 89 3.05 11.68 -2.45
C VAL A 89 2.28 11.49 -3.76
N SER A 90 1.97 12.58 -4.45
CA SER A 90 1.37 12.56 -5.80
C SER A 90 2.21 13.37 -6.75
N ILE A 91 2.75 12.71 -7.78
CA ILE A 91 3.61 13.29 -8.82
C ILE A 91 2.83 13.27 -10.13
N VAL A 92 2.82 14.39 -10.84
CA VAL A 92 2.40 14.43 -12.24
C VAL A 92 3.64 14.69 -13.07
N VAL A 93 3.94 13.79 -14.01
CA VAL A 93 5.03 13.95 -14.98
C VAL A 93 4.74 15.20 -15.81
N ARG A 94 5.69 16.13 -15.79
CA ARG A 94 5.63 17.36 -16.58
C ARG A 94 6.79 17.37 -17.56
N ASN A 95 6.52 17.80 -18.78
CA ASN A 95 7.57 18.02 -19.76
C ASN A 95 8.19 19.39 -19.51
N GLY A 96 9.46 19.42 -19.08
CA GLY A 96 10.24 20.63 -18.89
C GLY A 96 11.48 20.65 -19.79
N GLY A 97 12.05 21.83 -20.03
CA GLY A 97 13.34 22.00 -20.71
C GLY A 97 13.36 21.43 -22.14
N VAL A 98 14.40 20.66 -22.47
CA VAL A 98 14.62 20.06 -23.81
C VAL A 98 13.50 19.09 -24.21
N ALA A 99 12.84 18.44 -23.25
CA ALA A 99 11.71 17.55 -23.53
C ALA A 99 10.44 18.32 -23.92
N ALA A 100 10.30 19.57 -23.49
CA ALA A 100 9.17 20.43 -23.91
C ALA A 100 9.30 20.84 -25.39
N SER A 101 10.51 20.91 -25.93
CA SER A 101 10.76 21.27 -27.34
C SER A 101 10.92 20.05 -28.26
N ALA A 102 11.57 18.98 -27.81
CA ALA A 102 11.80 17.75 -28.60
C ALA A 102 10.65 16.74 -28.54
N GLY A 103 9.75 16.88 -27.56
CA GLY A 103 8.75 15.87 -27.22
C GLY A 103 9.37 14.60 -26.64
N LEU A 104 8.53 13.73 -26.07
CA LEU A 104 8.98 12.50 -25.40
C LEU A 104 9.07 11.29 -26.35
N GLY A 105 8.61 11.41 -27.59
CA GLY A 105 8.37 10.29 -28.51
C GLY A 105 6.89 9.90 -28.52
N SER A 106 6.61 8.61 -28.54
CA SER A 106 5.26 8.05 -28.60
C SER A 106 4.89 7.32 -27.31
N ALA A 107 3.60 7.02 -27.13
CA ALA A 107 3.12 6.19 -26.03
C ALA A 107 3.79 4.80 -25.99
N ARG A 108 4.31 4.28 -27.11
CA ARG A 108 4.93 2.94 -27.16
C ARG A 108 6.45 2.96 -27.16
N HIS A 109 7.07 4.08 -27.53
CA HIS A 109 8.51 4.22 -27.67
C HIS A 109 8.91 5.65 -27.34
N LEU A 110 9.65 5.79 -26.24
CA LEU A 110 10.25 7.05 -25.84
C LEU A 110 11.52 7.31 -26.66
N ASN A 111 11.77 8.57 -26.98
CA ASN A 111 13.04 9.02 -27.54
C ASN A 111 14.05 9.28 -26.40
N THR A 112 15.24 9.78 -26.74
CA THR A 112 16.29 10.11 -25.75
C THR A 112 15.81 11.13 -24.70
N ALA A 113 15.05 12.16 -25.12
CA ALA A 113 14.49 13.13 -24.19
C ALA A 113 13.46 12.47 -23.25
N GLY A 114 12.60 11.60 -23.77
CA GLY A 114 11.66 10.81 -22.96
C GLY A 114 12.37 9.91 -21.94
N MET A 115 13.45 9.24 -22.34
CA MET A 115 14.27 8.43 -21.43
C MET A 115 15.00 9.27 -20.37
N GLN A 116 15.37 10.51 -20.68
CA GLN A 116 15.89 11.44 -19.68
C GLN A 116 14.82 11.77 -18.63
N VAL A 117 13.59 12.08 -19.06
CA VAL A 117 12.47 12.33 -18.13
C VAL A 117 12.15 11.09 -17.28
N VAL A 118 12.29 9.87 -17.82
CA VAL A 118 12.21 8.62 -17.03
C VAL A 118 13.23 8.63 -15.90
N SER A 119 14.49 8.95 -16.18
CA SER A 119 15.54 8.99 -15.16
C SER A 119 15.23 10.03 -14.08
N GLU A 120 14.88 11.25 -14.49
CA GLU A 120 14.56 12.35 -13.56
C GLU A 120 13.36 12.02 -12.67
N THR A 121 12.31 11.43 -13.25
CA THR A 121 11.11 10.98 -12.53
C THR A 121 11.45 9.85 -11.56
N ALA A 122 12.25 8.86 -11.98
CA ALA A 122 12.68 7.75 -11.12
C ALA A 122 13.51 8.25 -9.94
N ASP A 123 14.43 9.19 -10.16
CA ASP A 123 15.25 9.79 -9.11
C ASP A 123 14.39 10.61 -8.13
N GLN A 124 13.35 11.29 -8.62
CA GLN A 124 12.38 11.98 -7.77
C GLN A 124 11.59 11.00 -6.90
N VAL A 125 11.08 9.92 -7.48
CA VAL A 125 10.35 8.88 -6.74
C VAL A 125 11.26 8.23 -5.70
N ALA A 126 12.51 7.90 -6.05
CA ALA A 126 13.46 7.28 -5.13
C ALA A 126 13.78 8.17 -3.91
N ARG A 127 13.93 9.48 -4.13
CA ARG A 127 14.09 10.45 -3.03
C ARG A 127 12.91 10.42 -2.06
N HIS A 128 11.69 10.42 -2.58
CA HIS A 128 10.50 10.33 -1.74
C HIS A 128 10.36 8.97 -1.05
N VAL A 129 10.81 7.87 -1.68
CA VAL A 129 10.87 6.56 -1.02
C VAL A 129 11.77 6.63 0.21
N ASP A 130 12.97 7.20 0.08
CA ASP A 130 13.89 7.32 1.21
C ASP A 130 13.30 8.20 2.32
N GLU A 131 12.74 9.36 1.96
CA GLU A 131 12.07 10.24 2.92
C GLU A 131 10.94 9.53 3.68
N LEU A 132 10.16 8.68 3.01
CA LEU A 132 9.04 7.95 3.61
C LEU A 132 9.49 6.77 4.47
N LEU A 133 10.67 6.20 4.20
CA LEU A 133 11.26 5.13 5.00
C LEU A 133 12.01 5.67 6.23
N ASP A 134 12.68 6.81 6.08
CA ASP A 134 13.40 7.49 7.16
C ASP A 134 12.45 8.17 8.14
N ARG A 135 11.29 8.63 7.65
CA ARG A 135 10.21 9.09 8.50
C ARG A 135 9.49 7.89 9.12
N LYS A 136 9.17 7.99 10.41
CA LYS A 136 8.04 7.25 10.98
C LYS A 136 6.77 7.80 10.34
N TRP A 137 6.46 7.34 9.12
CA TRP A 137 5.18 7.55 8.48
C TRP A 137 4.12 6.93 9.39
N ASP A 138 3.46 7.77 10.18
CA ASP A 138 2.23 7.41 10.89
C ASP A 138 1.09 8.08 10.15
N ARG A 139 0.06 7.31 9.80
CA ARG A 139 -1.22 7.85 9.29
C ARG A 139 -1.82 8.90 10.23
N ARG A 140 -1.34 8.93 11.49
CA ARG A 140 -1.66 9.87 12.56
C ARG A 140 -0.68 11.01 12.76
N SER A 141 0.36 11.23 11.94
CA SER A 141 1.40 12.26 12.16
C SER A 141 0.95 13.74 12.12
N GLU A 142 -0.33 14.01 12.37
CA GLU A 142 -0.74 15.19 13.12
C GLU A 142 -0.65 15.00 14.67
N LYS A 143 -0.07 13.91 15.19
CA LYS A 143 0.35 13.77 16.62
C LYS A 143 1.37 12.64 16.87
N ARG A 144 2.61 13.09 17.15
CA ARG A 144 3.71 12.55 18.00
C ARG A 144 4.43 11.23 17.64
N ARG A 145 5.75 11.41 17.41
CA ARG A 145 6.87 10.45 17.34
C ARG A 145 7.09 9.67 18.65
N VAL A 146 7.68 8.47 18.60
CA VAL A 146 8.90 8.04 19.37
C VAL A 146 9.59 6.83 18.70
N ASP A 147 10.94 6.83 18.63
CA ASP A 147 11.92 5.79 18.19
C ASP A 147 11.99 4.52 19.08
N SER A 148 12.20 3.29 18.58
CA SER A 148 13.51 2.55 18.55
C SER A 148 13.28 1.01 18.28
N PRO A 149 14.19 0.03 18.53
CA PRO A 149 15.09 -0.68 17.58
C PRO A 149 14.84 -2.24 17.53
N PRO A 150 15.79 -3.19 17.25
CA PRO A 150 15.63 -4.24 16.21
C PRO A 150 15.33 -5.69 16.66
N GLN A 151 14.53 -6.38 15.81
CA GLN A 151 14.52 -7.79 15.34
C GLN A 151 14.26 -8.99 16.29
N GLU A 152 13.21 -9.79 16.00
CA GLU A 152 13.22 -11.25 15.68
C GLU A 152 11.84 -11.89 15.30
N SER A 153 11.88 -12.75 14.26
CA SER A 153 10.86 -13.26 13.31
C SER A 153 9.57 -13.99 13.78
N PHE A 154 8.47 -13.81 13.03
CA PHE A 154 7.21 -14.61 13.07
C PHE A 154 7.00 -15.55 11.85
N PRO A 155 6.18 -16.63 11.99
CA PRO A 155 5.90 -17.60 10.91
C PRO A 155 5.08 -16.98 9.78
N GLN A 156 5.64 -17.00 8.58
CA GLN A 156 5.12 -16.32 7.40
C GLN A 156 4.00 -17.13 6.73
N ILE A 157 2.75 -16.70 6.91
CA ILE A 157 1.72 -16.98 5.90
C ILE A 157 1.37 -15.62 5.30
N SER A 158 1.65 -15.48 4.02
CA SER A 158 1.42 -14.28 3.24
C SER A 158 0.78 -14.68 1.93
N VAL A 159 -0.22 -13.95 1.47
CA VAL A 159 -0.71 -14.14 0.10
C VAL A 159 0.35 -13.58 -0.85
N PRO A 160 0.87 -14.38 -1.79
CA PRO A 160 1.76 -13.85 -2.82
C PRO A 160 0.94 -12.94 -3.74
N CYS A 161 1.20 -11.63 -3.69
CA CYS A 161 0.89 -10.76 -4.81
C CYS A 161 1.89 -11.04 -5.94
N SER A 162 1.48 -10.80 -7.20
CA SER A 162 2.30 -10.98 -8.41
C SER A 162 3.66 -10.26 -8.35
N CYS A 163 3.84 -9.31 -7.44
CA CYS A 163 5.06 -8.53 -7.20
C CYS A 163 5.84 -8.90 -5.91
N ALA A 164 5.56 -10.06 -5.29
CA ALA A 164 6.30 -10.58 -4.12
C ALA A 164 6.29 -9.70 -2.85
N SER A 165 5.21 -8.95 -2.63
CA SER A 165 4.94 -8.22 -1.39
C SER A 165 3.86 -8.90 -0.56
N SER A 166 4.27 -9.42 0.58
CA SER A 166 3.40 -10.08 1.57
C SER A 166 2.72 -9.06 2.49
N ILE A 167 1.40 -8.89 2.34
CA ILE A 167 0.59 -8.35 3.46
C ILE A 167 0.38 -9.48 4.46
N PRO A 168 0.49 -9.23 5.78
CA PRO A 168 0.18 -10.23 6.79
C PRO A 168 -1.26 -10.69 6.64
N VAL A 169 -1.47 -12.01 6.64
CA VAL A 169 -2.79 -12.58 6.85
C VAL A 169 -2.90 -13.09 8.28
N GLY A 170 -4.07 -12.91 8.89
CA GLY A 170 -4.45 -13.64 10.09
C GLY A 170 -5.41 -14.76 9.70
N LYS A 171 -5.19 -15.97 10.21
CA LYS A 171 -6.11 -17.08 10.03
C LYS A 171 -7.14 -17.06 11.15
N VAL A 172 -8.41 -17.08 10.78
CA VAL A 172 -9.51 -17.06 11.74
C VAL A 172 -10.48 -18.18 11.39
N GLN A 173 -10.92 -18.94 12.39
CA GLN A 173 -11.95 -19.95 12.20
C GLN A 173 -13.31 -19.38 12.60
N PHE A 174 -14.24 -19.36 11.66
CA PHE A 174 -15.65 -19.03 11.90
C PHE A 174 -16.52 -19.83 10.92
N ALA A 175 -17.82 -19.98 11.21
CA ALA A 175 -18.76 -20.73 10.35
C ALA A 175 -18.30 -22.16 9.94
N GLY A 176 -17.46 -22.81 10.76
CA GLY A 176 -16.98 -24.18 10.52
C GLY A 176 -15.84 -24.33 9.52
N HIS A 177 -15.22 -23.23 9.08
CA HIS A 177 -14.07 -23.23 8.16
C HIS A 177 -12.99 -22.21 8.59
N GLU A 178 -11.76 -22.42 8.12
CA GLU A 178 -10.65 -21.49 8.30
C GLU A 178 -10.61 -20.48 7.16
N VAL A 179 -10.60 -19.19 7.51
CA VAL A 179 -10.55 -18.07 6.55
C VAL A 179 -9.28 -17.27 6.79
N ALA A 180 -8.54 -16.99 5.72
CA ALA A 180 -7.37 -16.12 5.75
C ALA A 180 -7.78 -14.67 5.53
N LEU A 181 -7.72 -13.85 6.58
CA LEU A 181 -8.10 -12.45 6.55
C LEU A 181 -6.86 -11.56 6.29
N VAL A 182 -6.90 -10.80 5.21
CA VAL A 182 -5.86 -9.86 4.79
C VAL A 182 -5.79 -8.67 5.75
N GLY A 183 -4.58 -8.36 6.22
CA GLY A 183 -4.28 -7.18 7.02
C GLY A 183 -4.67 -7.30 8.49
N LEU A 184 -5.13 -8.47 8.96
CA LEU A 184 -5.64 -8.64 10.33
C LEU A 184 -4.65 -8.19 11.43
N PRO A 185 -3.35 -8.55 11.38
CA PRO A 185 -2.38 -8.07 12.37
C PRO A 185 -2.19 -6.55 12.37
N LEU A 186 -2.33 -5.90 11.20
CA LEU A 186 -2.21 -4.45 11.07
C LEU A 186 -3.44 -3.74 11.64
N ILE A 187 -4.64 -4.28 11.39
CA ILE A 187 -5.89 -3.80 11.98
C ILE A 187 -5.82 -3.86 13.51
N PHE A 188 -5.31 -4.96 14.07
CA PHE A 188 -5.13 -5.10 15.52
C PHE A 188 -4.13 -4.10 16.09
N ALA A 189 -2.99 -3.90 15.43
CA ALA A 189 -2.01 -2.91 15.84
C ALA A 189 -2.60 -1.49 15.86
N GLU A 190 -3.34 -1.09 14.81
CA GLU A 190 -3.99 0.23 14.73
C GLU A 190 -4.99 0.47 15.88
N LEU A 191 -5.81 -0.54 16.23
CA LEU A 191 -6.79 -0.44 17.31
C LEU A 191 -6.13 -0.36 18.68
N ARG A 192 -5.04 -1.12 18.90
CA ARG A 192 -4.28 -1.09 20.15
C ARG A 192 -3.59 0.26 20.32
N GLU A 193 -2.96 0.80 19.27
CA GLU A 193 -2.39 2.14 19.26
C GLU A 193 -3.46 3.26 19.40
N ALA A 194 -4.71 2.96 19.06
CA ALA A 194 -5.86 3.82 19.36
C ALA A 194 -6.32 3.74 20.82
N GLY A 195 -5.77 2.85 21.64
CA GLY A 195 -6.20 2.62 23.01
C GLY A 195 -7.60 1.98 23.10
N LYS A 196 -8.06 1.30 22.05
CA LYS A 196 -9.40 0.69 22.01
C LYS A 196 -9.34 -0.73 22.60
N PRO A 197 -9.94 -0.98 23.79
CA PRO A 197 -9.92 -2.31 24.39
C PRO A 197 -10.84 -3.27 23.62
N PRO A 198 -10.61 -4.59 23.70
CA PRO A 198 -11.56 -5.57 23.20
C PRO A 198 -12.90 -5.43 23.94
N SER A 199 -13.94 -5.03 23.23
CA SER A 199 -15.29 -4.79 23.76
C SER A 199 -16.31 -4.89 22.63
N ASP A 200 -17.61 -4.91 22.96
CA ASP A 200 -18.69 -4.92 21.97
C ASP A 200 -18.65 -3.70 21.04
N GLN A 201 -18.18 -2.55 21.53
CA GLN A 201 -18.02 -1.36 20.70
C GLN A 201 -16.90 -1.54 19.67
N THR A 202 -15.75 -2.09 20.09
CA THR A 202 -14.63 -2.41 19.20
C THR A 202 -14.96 -3.53 18.22
N LYS A 203 -15.85 -4.46 18.58
CA LYS A 203 -16.30 -5.59 17.74
C LYS A 203 -16.89 -5.11 16.40
N SER A 204 -17.75 -4.09 16.43
CA SER A 204 -18.36 -3.53 15.22
C SER A 204 -17.31 -2.86 14.33
N GLU A 205 -16.41 -2.08 14.92
CA GLU A 205 -15.32 -1.42 14.18
C GLU A 205 -14.33 -2.43 13.56
N LEU A 206 -14.02 -3.51 14.28
CA LEU A 206 -13.20 -4.61 13.79
C LEU A 206 -13.82 -5.26 12.57
N LEU A 207 -15.10 -5.63 12.65
CA LEU A 207 -15.80 -6.25 11.52
C LEU A 207 -15.83 -5.31 10.32
N GLN A 208 -16.11 -4.01 10.53
CA GLN A 208 -16.07 -3.02 9.45
C GLN A 208 -14.68 -2.94 8.82
N ALA A 209 -13.62 -2.86 9.63
CA ALA A 209 -12.24 -2.78 9.12
C ALA A 209 -11.84 -4.02 8.32
N VAL A 210 -12.22 -5.22 8.79
CA VAL A 210 -11.96 -6.49 8.10
C VAL A 210 -12.72 -6.56 6.77
N LYS A 211 -14.01 -6.22 6.75
CA LYS A 211 -14.86 -6.30 5.55
C LYS A 211 -14.46 -5.35 4.42
N ILE A 212 -13.62 -4.35 4.67
CA ILE A 212 -13.11 -3.46 3.60
C ILE A 212 -12.27 -4.24 2.58
N TYR A 213 -11.56 -5.29 3.03
CA TYR A 213 -10.55 -6.00 2.23
C TYR A 213 -10.76 -7.50 2.18
N ASN A 214 -11.83 -8.00 2.81
CA ASN A 214 -12.12 -9.42 2.88
C ASN A 214 -13.59 -9.61 2.51
N SER A 215 -13.82 -10.39 1.48
CA SER A 215 -15.16 -10.79 1.06
C SER A 215 -15.74 -11.79 2.07
N ILE A 216 -16.51 -11.29 3.03
CA ILE A 216 -17.23 -12.08 4.04
C ILE A 216 -18.73 -12.03 3.72
N ARG A 217 -19.37 -13.20 3.75
CA ARG A 217 -20.81 -13.30 3.48
C ARG A 217 -21.60 -12.65 4.62
N ALA A 218 -22.70 -11.98 4.30
CA ALA A 218 -23.51 -11.29 5.31
C ALA A 218 -24.02 -12.22 6.41
N GLU A 219 -24.34 -13.47 6.06
CA GLU A 219 -24.76 -14.51 7.02
C GLU A 219 -23.67 -14.87 8.05
N GLU A 220 -22.40 -14.60 7.73
CA GLU A 220 -21.23 -14.96 8.54
C GLU A 220 -20.73 -13.77 9.38
N ASP A 221 -21.30 -12.57 9.23
CA ASP A 221 -20.84 -11.34 9.88
C ASP A 221 -20.73 -11.48 11.40
N ALA A 222 -21.75 -12.04 12.04
CA ALA A 222 -21.77 -12.22 13.50
C ALA A 222 -20.67 -13.19 13.97
N ALA A 223 -20.53 -14.32 13.28
CA ALA A 223 -19.53 -15.34 13.59
C ALA A 223 -18.11 -14.83 13.34
N CYS A 224 -17.89 -14.11 12.23
CA CYS A 224 -16.62 -13.47 11.92
C CYS A 224 -16.27 -12.42 12.97
N ALA A 225 -17.22 -11.57 13.39
CA ALA A 225 -16.97 -10.52 14.37
C ALA A 225 -16.56 -11.08 15.73
N GLU A 226 -17.17 -12.18 16.18
CA GLU A 226 -16.78 -12.87 17.41
C GLU A 226 -15.40 -13.49 17.32
N ALA A 227 -15.12 -14.19 16.22
CA ALA A 227 -13.84 -14.85 16.04
C ALA A 227 -12.70 -13.81 15.95
N VAL A 228 -12.89 -12.71 15.20
CA VAL A 228 -11.93 -11.62 15.09
C VAL A 228 -11.72 -10.89 16.43
N LEU A 229 -12.78 -10.67 17.22
CA LEU A 229 -12.65 -10.05 18.54
C LEU A 229 -11.81 -10.92 19.48
N LYS A 230 -12.05 -12.24 19.48
CA LYS A 230 -11.27 -13.20 20.28
C LYS A 230 -9.80 -13.21 19.90
N GLU A 231 -9.47 -13.14 18.61
CA GLU A 231 -8.09 -13.01 18.14
C GLU A 231 -7.48 -11.67 18.57
N TYR A 232 -8.25 -10.58 18.55
CA TYR A 232 -7.79 -9.27 19.05
C TYR A 232 -7.53 -9.27 20.56
N GLU A 233 -8.36 -9.97 21.36
CA GLU A 233 -8.12 -10.18 22.79
C GLU A 233 -6.81 -10.93 23.05
N THR A 234 -6.52 -11.96 22.26
CA THR A 234 -5.25 -12.70 22.33
C THR A 234 -4.08 -11.80 21.96
N PHE A 235 -4.17 -11.06 20.86
CA PHE A 235 -3.17 -10.09 20.42
C PHE A 235 -2.88 -8.99 21.47
N CYS A 236 -3.89 -8.53 22.20
CA CYS A 236 -3.73 -7.57 23.29
C CYS A 236 -2.99 -8.19 24.49
N ARG A 237 -3.29 -9.45 24.85
CA ARG A 237 -2.67 -10.16 25.98
C ARG A 237 -1.20 -10.51 25.75
N GLU A 238 -0.83 -10.89 24.53
CA GLU A 238 0.55 -11.23 24.14
C GLU A 238 1.46 -10.00 23.93
N GLY A 239 0.91 -8.79 24.09
CA GLY A 239 1.62 -7.52 23.98
C GLY A 239 2.18 -6.97 25.30
N HIS A 240 2.02 -7.69 26.42
CA HIS A 240 2.53 -7.35 27.75
C HIS A 240 3.89 -7.97 28.04
#